data_AF-A0A353DA16-F1
#
_entry.id   AF-A0A353DA16-F1
#
_cell.length_a   1.000
_cell.length_b   1.000
_cell.length_c   1.000
_cell.angle_alpha   90.00
_cell.angle_beta   90.00
_cell.angle_gamma   90.00
#
_symmetry.space_group_name_H-M   'P 1'
#
loop_
_entity.id
_entity.type
_entity.pdbx_description
1 polymer ?
#
loop_
_entity_poly.entity_id
_entity_poly.type
_entity_poly.pdbx_seq_one_letter_code
_entity_poly.pdbx_strand_id
1 'polypeptide(L)'
;MHLPLTAWGQGPFWDTWPFTPGYGDFYSTLAKFGLVAVCLGLILIFLRALYGPKGIFRDKEMDREAEEARRAELEELERAHAAGEISELDYIYRKKSLQK
;
A
#
# COMPACT_ATOMS: atom_id res chain seq x y z
N MET A 1 59.61 -0.63 -0.83
CA MET A 1 58.35 -1.36 -1.11
C MET A 1 57.22 -0.35 -1.11
N HIS A 2 56.72 0.04 -2.27
CA HIS A 2 55.53 0.86 -2.42
C HIS A 2 54.37 -0.07 -2.77
N LEU A 3 53.37 -0.16 -1.90
CA LEU A 3 52.15 -0.93 -2.18
C LEU A 3 51.23 -0.06 -3.03
N PRO A 4 50.71 -0.53 -4.18
CA PRO A 4 49.75 0.24 -4.96
C PRO A 4 48.41 0.31 -4.19
N LEU A 5 47.97 1.54 -3.87
CA LEU A 5 46.70 1.82 -3.17
C LEU A 5 45.46 1.67 -4.08
N THR A 6 45.52 0.90 -5.16
CA THR A 6 44.51 0.95 -6.24
C THR A 6 43.49 -0.19 -6.23
N ALA A 7 43.29 -0.87 -5.11
CA ALA A 7 42.33 -2.00 -5.02
C ALA A 7 41.09 -1.72 -4.15
N TRP A 8 40.78 -0.46 -3.85
CA TRP A 8 39.57 -0.10 -3.11
C TRP A 8 38.61 0.69 -4.02
N GLY A 9 37.82 -0.01 -4.83
CA GLY A 9 36.85 0.66 -5.70
C GLY A 9 36.13 -0.19 -6.75
N GLN A 10 36.08 -1.51 -6.58
CA GLN A 10 35.27 -2.40 -7.42
C GLN A 10 34.29 -3.18 -6.53
N GLY A 11 33.50 -2.44 -5.75
CA GLY A 11 32.25 -3.00 -5.23
C GLY A 11 31.29 -3.28 -6.41
N PRO A 12 30.27 -4.14 -6.24
CA PRO A 12 29.34 -4.44 -7.32
C PRO A 12 28.81 -3.15 -7.95
N PHE A 13 29.07 -3.00 -9.25
CA PHE A 13 28.70 -1.85 -10.05
C PHE A 13 27.17 -1.85 -10.20
N TRP A 14 26.50 -0.93 -9.49
CA TRP A 14 25.04 -0.80 -9.46
C TRP A 14 24.47 -0.10 -10.72
N ASP A 15 25.24 0.01 -11.79
CA ASP A 15 24.88 0.81 -12.97
C ASP A 15 23.78 0.18 -13.83
N THR A 16 23.46 -1.10 -13.59
CA THR A 16 22.32 -1.77 -14.26
C THR A 16 21.02 -1.64 -13.47
N TRP A 17 20.99 -0.86 -12.38
CA TRP A 17 19.75 -0.65 -11.64
C TRP A 17 18.70 0.03 -12.54
N PRO A 18 17.44 -0.41 -12.55
CA PRO A 18 16.44 0.06 -13.51
C PRO A 18 16.02 1.53 -13.32
N PHE A 19 16.52 2.21 -12.27
CA PHE A 19 16.17 3.58 -11.91
C PHE A 19 17.33 4.60 -12.05
N THR A 20 18.46 4.24 -12.65
CA THR A 20 19.60 5.15 -12.81
C THR A 20 19.35 6.18 -13.93
N PRO A 21 19.76 7.46 -13.77
CA PRO A 21 19.68 8.45 -14.83
C PRO A 21 20.68 8.12 -15.96
N GLY A 22 20.14 7.71 -17.11
CA GLY A 22 20.94 7.35 -18.28
C GLY A 22 20.86 5.85 -18.58
N TYR A 23 20.68 5.53 -19.86
CA TYR A 23 20.44 4.21 -20.45
C TYR A 23 18.97 3.72 -20.50
N GLY A 24 18.32 4.17 -21.57
CA GLY A 24 17.17 3.49 -22.16
C GLY A 24 16.48 4.36 -23.20
N ASP A 25 16.38 3.85 -24.43
CA ASP A 25 15.36 4.27 -25.40
C ASP A 25 13.97 4.24 -24.73
N PHE A 26 13.02 5.06 -25.17
CA PHE A 26 11.71 5.23 -24.52
C PHE A 26 11.03 3.88 -24.21
N TYR A 27 11.16 2.92 -25.13
CA TYR A 27 10.66 1.55 -24.99
C TYR A 27 11.28 0.77 -23.83
N SER A 28 12.57 0.95 -23.57
CA SER A 28 13.27 0.28 -22.47
C SER A 28 12.78 0.82 -21.12
N THR A 29 12.56 2.12 -21.02
CA THR A 29 12.00 2.76 -19.82
C THR A 29 10.57 2.29 -19.59
N LEU A 30 9.74 2.27 -20.63
CA LEU A 30 8.36 1.79 -20.54
C LEU A 30 8.28 0.32 -20.12
N ALA A 31 9.16 -0.54 -20.66
CA ALA A 31 9.22 -1.95 -20.28
C ALA A 31 9.62 -2.14 -18.80
N LYS A 32 10.55 -1.34 -18.27
CA LYS A 32 10.93 -1.36 -16.85
C LYS A 32 9.73 -0.98 -15.95
N PHE A 33 9.03 0.10 -16.27
CA PHE A 33 7.83 0.49 -15.52
C PHE A 33 6.70 -0.53 -15.64
N GLY A 34 6.50 -1.11 -16.83
CA GLY A 34 5.55 -2.20 -17.05
C GLY A 34 5.86 -3.42 -16.19
N LEU A 35 7.13 -3.83 -16.14
CA LEU A 35 7.57 -4.94 -15.30
C LEU A 35 7.29 -4.64 -13.81
N VAL A 36 7.63 -3.44 -13.34
CA VAL A 36 7.35 -3.02 -11.96
C VAL A 36 5.85 -3.04 -11.66
N ALA A 37 5.02 -2.52 -12.56
CA ALA A 37 3.57 -2.52 -12.40
C ALA A 37 3.01 -3.95 -12.34
N VAL A 38 3.52 -4.87 -13.16
CA VAL A 38 3.14 -6.29 -13.12
C VAL A 38 3.56 -6.94 -11.81
N CYS A 39 4.81 -6.75 -11.37
CA CYS A 39 5.28 -7.27 -10.09
C CYS A 39 4.45 -6.75 -8.91
N LEU A 40 4.18 -5.44 -8.86
CA LEU A 40 3.34 -4.84 -7.84
C LEU A 40 1.90 -5.35 -7.92
N GLY A 41 1.32 -5.47 -9.12
CA GLY A 41 0.00 -6.04 -9.32
C GLY A 41 -0.11 -7.48 -8.81
N LEU A 42 0.91 -8.31 -9.08
CA LEU A 42 0.99 -9.68 -8.57
C LEU A 42 1.10 -9.72 -7.05
N ILE A 43 1.93 -8.86 -6.45
CA ILE A 43 2.03 -8.74 -4.99
C ILE A 43 0.70 -8.32 -4.38
N LEU A 44 0.01 -7.33 -4.96
CA LEU A 44 -1.31 -6.91 -4.50
C LEU A 44 -2.34 -8.03 -4.59
N ILE A 45 -2.36 -8.79 -5.69
CA ILE A 45 -3.24 -9.96 -5.84
C ILE A 45 -2.90 -11.03 -4.79
N PHE A 46 -1.61 -11.31 -4.59
CA PHE A 46 -1.14 -12.29 -3.62
C PHE A 46 -1.56 -11.90 -2.20
N LEU A 47 -1.31 -10.66 -1.79
CA LEU A 47 -1.74 -10.12 -0.49
C LEU A 47 -3.26 -10.08 -0.39
N ARG A 48 -3.98 -9.74 -1.47
CA ARG A 48 -5.45 -9.74 -1.51
C ARG A 48 -6.04 -11.13 -1.38
N ALA A 49 -5.37 -12.16 -1.86
CA ALA A 49 -5.75 -13.56 -1.69
C ALA A 49 -5.40 -14.09 -0.30
N LEU A 50 -4.30 -13.62 0.29
CA LEU A 50 -3.82 -14.08 1.59
C LEU A 50 -4.55 -13.40 2.77
N TYR A 51 -4.75 -12.08 2.66
CA TYR A 51 -5.22 -11.19 3.72
C TYR A 51 -6.48 -10.39 3.37
N GLY A 52 -6.94 -10.41 2.12
CA GLY A 52 -8.17 -9.71 1.74
C GLY A 52 -9.43 -10.37 2.33
N PRO A 53 -10.64 -9.84 2.04
CA PRO A 53 -11.87 -10.48 2.48
C PRO A 53 -11.93 -11.92 1.92
N LYS A 54 -12.02 -12.88 2.85
CA LYS A 54 -11.89 -14.35 2.66
C LYS A 54 -10.46 -14.90 2.51
N GLY A 55 -9.44 -14.14 2.90
CA GLY A 55 -8.05 -14.61 2.87
C GLY A 55 -7.77 -15.73 3.86
N ILE A 56 -6.90 -16.67 3.47
CA ILE A 56 -6.60 -17.91 4.23
C ILE A 56 -5.89 -17.59 5.55
N PHE A 57 -5.08 -16.53 5.60
CA PHE A 57 -4.32 -16.11 6.78
C PHE A 57 -4.96 -14.91 7.49
N ARG A 58 -6.22 -14.60 7.18
CA ARG A 58 -6.95 -13.56 7.89
C ARG A 58 -7.38 -14.08 9.26
N ASP A 59 -6.55 -13.83 10.27
CA ASP A 59 -6.87 -14.14 11.66
C ASP A 59 -8.08 -13.33 12.14
N LYS A 60 -8.93 -13.97 12.96
CA LYS A 60 -10.14 -13.35 13.53
C LYS A 60 -9.84 -12.11 14.38
N GLU A 61 -8.62 -11.97 14.90
CA GLU A 61 -8.21 -10.79 15.67
C GLU A 61 -8.08 -9.53 14.79
N MET A 62 -7.56 -9.64 13.56
CA MET A 62 -7.52 -8.50 12.63
C MET A 62 -8.92 -8.10 12.15
N ASP A 63 -9.81 -9.07 11.95
CA ASP A 63 -11.22 -8.78 11.64
C ASP A 63 -11.92 -8.08 12.80
N ARG A 64 -11.59 -8.45 14.04
CA ARG A 64 -12.11 -7.83 15.25
C ARG A 64 -11.63 -6.39 15.41
N GLU A 65 -10.36 -6.09 15.17
CA GLU A 65 -9.83 -4.71 15.24
C GLU A 65 -10.46 -3.81 14.15
N ALA A 66 -10.65 -4.35 12.93
CA ALA A 66 -11.33 -3.64 11.85
C ALA A 66 -12.84 -3.47 12.08
N GLU A 67 -13.49 -4.37 12.81
CA GLU A 67 -14.86 -4.22 13.28
C GLU A 67 -14.97 -3.23 14.44
N GLU A 68 -14.02 -3.25 15.39
CA GLU A 68 -13.93 -2.33 16.52
C GLU A 68 -13.69 -0.89 16.03
N ALA A 69 -12.80 -0.68 15.05
CA ALA A 69 -12.58 0.63 14.43
C ALA A 69 -13.85 1.16 13.73
N ARG A 70 -14.56 0.30 12.98
CA ARG A 70 -15.84 0.67 12.35
C ARG A 70 -16.92 1.02 13.36
N ARG A 71 -16.99 0.28 14.47
CA ARG A 71 -17.94 0.55 15.56
C ARG A 71 -17.62 1.87 16.25
N ALA A 72 -16.35 2.15 16.53
CA ALA A 72 -15.92 3.42 17.11
C ALA A 72 -16.28 4.60 16.21
N GLU A 73 -16.04 4.49 14.90
CA GLU A 73 -16.38 5.54 13.92
C GLU A 73 -17.89 5.75 13.80
N LEU A 74 -18.70 4.69 13.86
CA LEU A 74 -20.16 4.77 13.92
C LEU A 74 -20.66 5.44 15.21
N GLU A 75 -20.08 5.12 16.37
CA GLU A 75 -20.44 5.73 17.65
C GLU A 75 -20.07 7.21 17.72
N GLU A 76 -18.95 7.61 17.12
CA GLU A 76 -18.57 9.02 17.00
C GLU A 76 -19.55 9.77 16.08
N LEU A 77 -19.95 9.17 14.97
CA LEU A 77 -20.99 9.72 14.08
C LEU A 77 -22.35 9.83 14.78
N GLU A 78 -22.74 8.86 15.59
CA GLU A 78 -23.97 8.92 16.37
C GLU A 78 -23.91 10.00 17.46
N ARG A 79 -22.77 10.16 18.14
CA ARG A 79 -22.55 11.24 19.10
C ARG A 79 -22.59 12.61 18.45
N ALA A 80 -21.92 12.79 17.31
CA ALA A 80 -21.91 14.07 16.59
C ALA A 80 -23.30 14.43 16.04
N HIS A 81 -24.10 13.44 15.62
CA HIS A 81 -25.50 13.64 15.23
C HIS A 81 -26.39 13.97 16.43
N ALA A 82 -26.23 13.27 17.55
CA ALA A 82 -26.98 13.55 18.78
C ALA A 82 -26.63 14.92 19.38
N ALA A 83 -25.38 15.38 19.22
CA ALA A 83 -24.93 16.72 19.59
C ALA A 83 -25.42 17.82 18.63
N GLY A 84 -26.02 17.46 17.50
CA GLY A 84 -26.49 18.41 16.47
C GLY A 84 -25.37 19.06 15.66
N GLU A 85 -24.15 18.52 15.72
CA GLU A 85 -22.98 19.04 14.99
C GLU A 85 -22.98 18.66 13.51
N ILE A 86 -23.76 17.64 13.14
CA ILE A 86 -23.94 17.17 11.75
C ILE A 86 -25.42 17.07 11.41
N SER A 87 -25.75 17.49 10.18
CA SER A 87 -27.08 17.41 9.59
C SER A 87 -27.55 15.96 9.44
N GLU A 88 -28.86 15.73 9.57
CA GLU A 88 -29.51 14.42 9.40
C GLU A 88 -29.17 13.79 8.03
N LEU A 89 -29.07 14.61 6.98
CA LEU A 89 -28.68 14.15 5.64
C LEU A 89 -27.22 13.66 5.58
N ASP A 90 -26.31 14.36 6.25
CA ASP A 90 -24.89 13.99 6.31
C ASP A 90 -24.68 12.72 7.14
N TYR A 91 -25.44 12.58 8.24
CA TYR A 91 -25.47 11.37 9.05
C TYR A 91 -25.93 10.15 8.25
N ILE A 92 -27.06 10.27 7.52
CA ILE A 92 -27.58 9.17 6.69
C ILE A 92 -26.57 8.77 5.60
N TYR A 93 -25.92 9.74 4.96
CA TYR A 93 -24.95 9.47 3.91
C TYR A 93 -23.70 8.76 4.44
N ARG A 94 -23.10 9.27 5.53
CA ARG A 94 -21.90 8.67 6.16
C ARG A 94 -22.18 7.30 6.80
N LYS A 95 -23.34 7.13 7.43
CA LYS A 95 -23.76 5.84 7.99
C LYS A 95 -23.90 4.78 6.89
N LYS A 96 -24.45 5.16 5.73
CA LYS A 96 -24.61 4.26 4.59
C LYS A 96 -23.27 3.86 3.95
N SER A 97 -22.25 4.73 3.96
CA SER A 97 -20.92 4.37 3.48
C SER A 97 -20.15 3.44 4.42
N LEU A 98 -20.42 3.50 5.72
CA LEU A 98 -19.76 2.66 6.74
C LEU A 98 -20.32 1.22 6.81
N GLN A 99 -21.56 1.01 6.35
CA GLN A 99 -22.23 -0.30 6.35
C GLN A 99 -21.97 -1.14 5.07
N LYS A 100 -21.19 -0.64 4.12
CA LYS A 100 -20.92 -1.31 2.83
C LYS A 100 -19.66 -2.17 2.90
#